data_AF-W9BSU6-F1
#
_entry.id   AF-W9BSU6-F1
#
_cell.length_a   1.000
_cell.length_b   1.000
_cell.length_c   1.000
_cell.angle_alpha   90.00
_cell.angle_beta   90.00
_cell.angle_gamma   90.00
#
_symmetry.space_group_name_H-M   'P 1'
#
loop_
_entity.id
_entity.type
_entity.pdbx_description
1 polymer ?
#
loop_
_entity_poly.entity_id
_entity_poly.type
_entity_poly.pdbx_seq_one_letter_code
_entity_poly.pdbx_strand_id
1 'polypeptide(L)'
;MSRVALSHKLRLQIADELDCARQEIERLGGVLCSDPALVAAHMTSLQALDMIGQQQLALAAVLRAEDPQAAIAGTPLEQLRERLEQALD
;
A
#
# COMPACT_ATOMS: atom_id res chain seq x y z
N MET A 1 20.59 -3.13 21.11
CA MET A 1 19.30 -3.86 21.05
C MET A 1 19.21 -4.47 19.65
N SER A 2 19.33 -5.79 19.53
CA SER A 2 19.30 -6.46 18.22
C SER A 2 17.86 -6.42 17.69
N ARG A 3 17.58 -5.54 16.72
CA ARG A 3 16.29 -5.50 16.01
C ARG A 3 16.12 -6.88 15.36
N VAL A 4 15.10 -7.64 15.75
CA VAL A 4 14.78 -8.92 15.11
C VAL A 4 14.47 -8.61 13.64
N ALA A 5 15.37 -8.99 12.74
CA ALA A 5 15.10 -8.91 11.32
C ALA A 5 13.94 -9.85 10.99
N LEU A 6 12.88 -9.32 10.36
CA LEU A 6 11.79 -10.14 9.86
C LEU A 6 12.37 -11.18 8.90
N SER A 7 12.01 -12.45 9.08
CA SER A 7 12.46 -13.50 8.16
C SER A 7 11.99 -13.17 6.74
N HIS A 8 12.77 -13.54 5.73
CA HIS A 8 12.42 -13.28 4.34
C HIS A 8 11.04 -13.87 3.99
N LYS A 9 10.75 -15.08 4.47
CA LYS A 9 9.44 -15.72 4.31
C LYS A 9 8.30 -14.90 4.92
N LEU A 10 8.49 -14.33 6.11
CA LEU A 10 7.47 -13.50 6.75
C LEU A 10 7.26 -12.18 5.99
N ARG A 11 8.33 -11.55 5.47
CA ARG A 11 8.20 -10.34 4.63
C ARG A 11 7.35 -10.60 3.38
N LEU A 12 7.61 -11.72 2.69
CA LEU A 12 6.84 -12.10 1.51
C LEU A 12 5.38 -12.37 1.86
N GLN A 13 5.11 -13.11 2.95
CA GLN A 13 3.73 -13.36 3.37
C GLN A 13 2.99 -12.05 3.68
N ILE A 14 3.61 -11.10 4.39
CA ILE A 14 2.97 -9.81 4.70
C ILE A 14 2.68 -9.04 3.40
N ALA A 15 3.58 -9.08 2.43
CA ALA A 15 3.34 -8.46 1.12
C ALA A 15 2.14 -9.08 0.39
N ASP A 16 1.99 -10.40 0.46
CA ASP A 16 0.84 -11.10 -0.13
C ASP A 16 -0.48 -10.77 0.58
N GLU A 17 -0.47 -10.66 1.92
CA GLU A 17 -1.66 -10.21 2.67
C GLU A 17 -2.06 -8.77 2.33
N LEU A 18 -1.09 -7.88 2.12
CA LEU A 18 -1.35 -6.50 1.67
C LEU A 18 -2.00 -6.48 0.28
N ASP A 19 -1.54 -7.33 -0.64
CA ASP A 19 -2.15 -7.45 -1.96
C ASP A 19 -3.56 -8.05 -1.92
N CYS A 20 -3.80 -9.01 -1.03
CA CYS A 20 -5.14 -9.56 -0.80
C CYS A 20 -6.10 -8.48 -0.29
N ALA A 21 -5.67 -7.70 0.70
CA ALA A 21 -6.45 -6.58 1.23
C ALA A 21 -6.71 -5.51 0.15
N ARG A 22 -5.72 -5.21 -0.68
CA ARG A 22 -5.85 -4.26 -1.80
C ARG A 22 -6.91 -4.72 -2.80
N GLN A 23 -6.85 -5.98 -3.21
CA GLN A 23 -7.83 -6.55 -4.15
C GLN A 23 -9.25 -6.45 -3.61
N GLU A 24 -9.45 -6.67 -2.31
CA GLU A 24 -10.76 -6.53 -1.69
C GLU A 24 -11.24 -5.07 -1.66
N ILE A 25 -10.34 -4.12 -1.36
CA ILE A 25 -10.64 -2.68 -1.44
C ILE A 25 -11.03 -2.27 -2.86
N GLU A 26 -10.28 -2.73 -3.88
CA GLU A 26 -10.57 -2.43 -5.28
C GLU A 26 -11.90 -3.03 -5.73
N ARG A 27 -12.20 -4.26 -5.29
CA ARG A 27 -13.49 -4.91 -5.56
C ARG A 27 -14.65 -4.11 -4.97
N LEU A 28 -14.54 -3.70 -3.70
CA LEU A 28 -15.55 -2.90 -3.02
C LEU A 28 -15.68 -1.50 -3.65
N GLY A 29 -14.55 -0.86 -3.96
CA GLY A 29 -14.50 0.42 -4.65
C GLY A 29 -15.18 0.36 -6.03
N GLY A 30 -14.94 -0.72 -6.79
CA GLY A 30 -15.59 -0.96 -8.08
C GLY A 30 -17.12 -1.08 -7.97
N VAL A 31 -17.62 -1.74 -6.92
CA VAL A 31 -19.06 -1.81 -6.63
C VAL A 31 -19.62 -0.42 -6.35
N LEU A 32 -18.95 0.39 -5.53
CA LEU A 32 -19.40 1.76 -5.22
C LEU A 32 -19.35 2.67 -6.45
N CYS A 33 -18.32 2.51 -7.29
CA CYS A 33 -18.16 3.28 -8.53
C CYS A 33 -19.18 2.91 -9.62
N SER A 34 -19.89 1.80 -9.47
CA SER A 34 -20.93 1.38 -10.42
C SER A 34 -22.23 2.20 -10.32
N ASP A 35 -22.42 2.93 -9.21
CA ASP A 35 -23.54 3.85 -9.02
C ASP A 35 -23.09 5.31 -9.19
N PRO A 36 -23.49 5.99 -10.29
CA PRO A 36 -23.12 7.38 -10.55
C PRO A 36 -23.53 8.35 -9.45
N ALA A 37 -24.63 8.08 -8.71
CA ALA A 37 -25.08 8.94 -7.62
C ALA A 37 -24.13 8.86 -6.41
N LEU A 38 -23.67 7.65 -6.06
CA LEU A 38 -22.67 7.45 -5.01
C LEU A 38 -21.32 8.05 -5.40
N VAL A 39 -20.92 7.87 -6.66
CA VAL A 39 -19.70 8.48 -7.21
C VAL A 39 -19.75 9.99 -7.01
N ALA A 40 -20.79 10.66 -7.51
CA ALA A 40 -20.93 12.11 -7.40
C ALA A 40 -20.97 12.60 -5.93
N ALA A 41 -21.63 11.85 -5.04
CA ALA A 41 -21.76 12.22 -3.63
C ALA A 41 -20.49 11.97 -2.80
N HIS A 42 -19.66 10.99 -3.19
CA HIS A 42 -18.57 10.47 -2.37
C HIS A 42 -17.22 10.37 -3.11
N MET A 43 -17.01 11.14 -4.18
CA MET A 43 -15.76 11.16 -4.96
C MET A 43 -14.51 11.19 -4.08
N THR A 44 -14.47 12.08 -3.09
CA THR A 44 -13.31 12.22 -2.19
C THR A 44 -13.05 10.95 -1.38
N SER A 45 -14.11 10.29 -0.90
CA SER A 45 -13.98 9.03 -0.16
C SER A 45 -13.53 7.89 -1.06
N LEU A 46 -14.02 7.83 -2.31
CA LEU A 46 -13.58 6.84 -3.29
C LEU A 46 -12.12 7.04 -3.69
N GLN A 47 -11.67 8.29 -3.86
CA GLN A 47 -10.25 8.60 -4.05
C GLN A 47 -9.38 8.19 -2.85
N ALA A 48 -9.90 8.34 -1.63
CA ALA A 48 -9.19 7.88 -0.44
C ALA A 48 -9.05 6.36 -0.40
N LEU A 49 -10.06 5.60 -0.86
CA LEU A 49 -9.97 4.15 -1.00
C LEU A 49 -8.91 3.74 -2.03
N ASP A 50 -8.88 4.40 -3.18
CA ASP A 50 -7.85 4.17 -4.20
C ASP A 50 -6.44 4.45 -3.66
N MET A 51 -6.27 5.57 -2.95
CA MET A 51 -5.00 5.92 -2.31
C MET A 51 -4.53 4.85 -1.30
N ILE A 52 -5.45 4.28 -0.51
CA ILE A 52 -5.12 3.17 0.41
C ILE A 52 -4.63 1.95 -0.39
N GLY A 53 -5.29 1.63 -1.50
CA GLY A 53 -4.86 0.53 -2.37
C GLY A 53 -3.46 0.75 -2.96
N GLN A 54 -3.17 1.97 -3.43
CA GLN A 54 -1.84 2.34 -3.92
C GLN A 54 -0.77 2.27 -2.82
N GLN A 55 -1.10 2.68 -1.58
CA GLN A 55 -0.19 2.55 -0.44
C GLN A 55 0.12 1.09 -0.12
N GLN A 56 -0.88 0.21 -0.12
CA GLN A 56 -0.69 -1.22 0.11
C GLN A 56 0.19 -1.85 -0.98
N LEU A 57 -0.03 -1.48 -2.25
CA LEU A 57 0.81 -1.92 -3.36
C LEU A 57 2.28 -1.51 -3.17
N ALA A 58 2.53 -0.24 -2.83
CA ALA A 58 3.87 0.27 -2.61
C ALA A 58 4.56 -0.44 -1.42
N LEU A 59 3.85 -0.62 -0.31
CA LEU A 59 4.38 -1.34 0.85
C LEU A 59 4.70 -2.81 0.54
N ALA A 60 3.83 -3.49 -0.20
CA ALA A 60 4.07 -4.86 -0.64
C ALA A 60 5.31 -4.95 -1.54
N ALA A 61 5.51 -3.99 -2.45
CA ALA A 61 6.70 -3.90 -3.29
C ALA A 61 7.98 -3.72 -2.46
N VAL A 62 7.98 -2.81 -1.47
CA VAL A 62 9.11 -2.59 -0.55
C VAL A 62 9.44 -3.85 0.25
N LEU A 63 8.43 -4.58 0.73
CA LEU A 63 8.64 -5.83 1.50
C LEU A 63 9.25 -6.95 0.66
N ARG A 64 8.88 -7.03 -0.63
CA ARG A 64 9.41 -8.01 -1.60
C ARG A 64 10.80 -7.67 -2.13
N ALA A 65 11.20 -6.40 -2.06
CA ALA A 65 12.47 -5.96 -2.57
C ALA A 65 13.65 -6.63 -1.84
N GLU A 66 14.68 -6.96 -2.62
CA GLU A 66 15.98 -7.37 -2.09
C GLU A 66 16.68 -6.20 -1.39
N ASP A 67 16.52 -4.98 -1.95
CA ASP A 67 16.94 -3.71 -1.38
C ASP A 67 15.71 -2.83 -1.06
N PRO A 68 15.20 -2.87 0.19
CA PRO A 68 14.07 -2.06 0.62
C PRO A 68 14.33 -0.55 0.54
N GLN A 69 15.58 -0.09 0.72
CA GLN A 69 15.94 1.33 0.66
C GLN A 69 15.79 1.87 -0.76
N ALA A 70 16.32 1.16 -1.75
CA ALA A 70 16.12 1.51 -3.16
C ALA A 70 14.64 1.48 -3.57
N ALA A 71 13.87 0.50 -3.06
CA ALA A 71 12.45 0.39 -3.33
C ALA A 71 11.63 1.56 -2.72
N ILE A 72 12.00 2.03 -1.52
CA ILE A 72 11.38 3.21 -0.89
C ILE A 72 11.63 4.45 -1.75
N ALA A 73 12.87 4.69 -2.19
CA ALA A 73 13.22 5.84 -3.01
C ALA A 73 12.45 5.88 -4.35
N GLY A 74 12.18 4.71 -4.93
CA GLY A 74 11.39 4.53 -6.16
C GLY A 74 9.87 4.60 -5.98
N THR A 75 9.36 4.78 -4.77
CA THR A 75 7.92 4.84 -4.50
C THR A 75 7.32 6.17 -5.01
N PRO A 76 6.28 6.15 -5.87
CA PRO A 76 5.68 7.37 -6.42
C PRO A 76 4.83 8.16 -5.40
N LEU A 77 4.50 7.53 -4.26
CA LEU A 77 3.72 8.12 -3.18
C LEU A 77 4.64 8.90 -2.22
N GLU A 78 4.84 10.19 -2.49
CA GLU A 78 5.78 11.06 -1.76
C GLU A 78 5.61 11.01 -0.23
N GLN A 79 4.38 11.19 0.28
CA GLN A 79 4.14 11.14 1.73
C GLN A 79 4.41 9.77 2.34
N LEU A 80 4.18 8.68 1.60
CA LEU A 80 4.51 7.35 2.09
C LEU A 80 6.03 7.16 2.12
N ARG A 81 6.71 7.57 1.06
CA ARG A 81 8.18 7.53 0.95
C ARG A 81 8.82 8.28 2.11
N GLU A 82 8.43 9.53 2.36
CA GLU A 82 8.98 10.34 3.46
C GLU A 82 8.84 9.65 4.82
N ARG A 83 7.67 9.08 5.12
CA ARG A 83 7.45 8.35 6.38
C ARG A 83 8.33 7.10 6.49
N LEU A 84 8.58 6.40 5.38
CA LEU A 84 9.42 5.22 5.35
C LEU A 84 10.91 5.60 5.48
N GLU A 85 11.34 6.67 4.82
CA GLU A 85 12.70 7.22 4.93
C GLU A 85 13.00 7.66 6.37
N GLN A 86 12.09 8.38 7.01
CA GLN A 86 12.21 8.78 8.42
C GLN A 86 12.29 7.58 9.39
N ALA A 87 11.76 6.41 9.02
CA ALA A 87 11.81 5.20 9.84
C ALA A 87 13.11 4.38 9.64
N LEU A 88 13.92 4.75 8.66
CA LEU A 88 15.25 4.17 8.40
C LEU A 88 16.35 4.88 9.18
N ASP A 89 16.19 6.17 9.45
CA ASP A 89 17.07 7.00 10.29
C ASP A 89 17.00 6.62 11.78
#